data_AF-A0A646KA77-F1
#
_entry.id   AF-A0A646KA77-F1
#
_cell.length_a   1.000
_cell.length_b   1.000
_cell.length_c   1.000
_cell.angle_alpha   90.00
_cell.angle_beta   90.00
_cell.angle_gamma   90.00
#
_symmetry.space_group_name_H-M   'P 1'
#
loop_
_entity.id
_entity.type
_entity.pdbx_description
1 polymer ?
#
loop_
_entity_poly.entity_id
_entity_poly.type
_entity_poly.pdbx_seq_one_letter_code
_entity_poly.pdbx_strand_id
1 'polypeptide(L)'
;MDSSGNTAPARNWYFNLVLQDIITEEQSDALAELASFHDGRISLVESPERSWFTCSFAAETLTQAIADALARFKDFPGVLVQSVELDPISLEYNDMITPAVVRLPD
;
A
#
# COMPACT_ATOMS: atom_id res chain seq x y z
N MET A 1 -27.95 -11.48 25.68
CA MET A 1 -28.52 -10.67 24.59
C MET A 1 -27.33 -10.18 23.80
N ASP A 2 -27.13 -10.80 22.64
CA ASP A 2 -25.88 -10.76 21.89
C ASP A 2 -25.77 -9.43 21.13
N SER A 3 -24.77 -8.63 21.47
CA SER A 3 -24.35 -7.49 20.65
C SER A 3 -23.28 -7.98 19.68
N SER A 4 -23.68 -8.80 18.70
CA SER A 4 -22.85 -9.08 17.54
C SER A 4 -22.94 -7.89 16.60
N GLY A 5 -22.07 -6.90 16.80
CA GLY A 5 -21.83 -5.86 15.81
C GLY A 5 -21.36 -6.53 14.53
N ASN A 6 -22.22 -6.52 13.50
CA ASN A 6 -21.95 -7.15 12.22
C ASN A 6 -20.86 -6.32 11.49
N THR A 7 -19.60 -6.56 11.83
CA THR A 7 -18.45 -6.06 11.09
C THR A 7 -18.51 -6.75 9.72
N ALA A 8 -18.61 -5.98 8.64
CA ALA A 8 -18.54 -6.57 7.31
C ALA A 8 -17.24 -7.38 7.20
N PRO A 9 -17.22 -8.58 6.59
CA PRO A 9 -15.99 -9.35 6.49
C PRO A 9 -14.94 -8.50 5.77
N ALA A 10 -13.81 -8.24 6.44
CA ALA A 10 -12.69 -7.51 5.86
C ALA A 10 -12.23 -8.25 4.61
N ARG A 11 -12.33 -7.60 3.45
CA ARG A 11 -11.78 -8.13 2.19
C ARG A 11 -10.35 -7.63 2.02
N ASN A 12 -9.57 -8.38 1.25
CA ASN A 12 -8.21 -7.97 0.93
C ASN A 12 -8.23 -6.97 -0.23
N TRP A 13 -7.52 -5.86 -0.07
CA TRP A 13 -7.41 -4.80 -1.08
C TRP A 13 -6.01 -4.77 -1.67
N TYR A 14 -5.93 -4.67 -2.98
CA TYR A 14 -4.67 -4.68 -3.73
C TYR A 14 -4.43 -3.30 -4.34
N PHE A 15 -3.24 -2.73 -4.16
CA PHE A 15 -2.86 -1.44 -4.72
C PHE A 15 -1.34 -1.27 -4.71
N ASN A 16 -0.85 -0.27 -5.45
CA ASN A 16 0.54 0.10 -5.50
C ASN A 16 0.76 1.47 -4.86
N LEU A 17 1.80 1.62 -4.06
CA LEU A 17 2.29 2.92 -3.57
C LEU A 17 3.53 3.29 -4.38
N VAL A 18 3.39 4.20 -5.33
CA VAL A 18 4.50 4.65 -6.18
C VAL A 18 5.28 5.72 -5.45
N LEU A 19 6.60 5.57 -5.45
CA LEU A 19 7.50 6.50 -4.77
C LEU A 19 7.86 7.66 -5.69
N GLN A 20 8.14 8.81 -5.10
CA GLN A 20 8.59 9.99 -5.82
C GLN A 20 9.97 9.77 -6.47
N ASP A 21 10.86 9.09 -5.75
CA ASP A 21 12.23 8.82 -6.15
C ASP A 21 12.51 7.32 -6.10
N ILE A 22 13.49 6.87 -6.89
CA ILE A 22 14.01 5.50 -6.80
C ILE A 22 14.67 5.31 -5.44
N ILE A 23 14.41 4.19 -4.79
CA ILE A 23 15.02 3.86 -3.48
C ILE A 23 16.54 3.76 -3.63
N THR A 24 17.27 4.34 -2.68
CA THR A 24 18.72 4.19 -2.59
C THR A 24 19.10 2.87 -1.94
N GLU A 25 20.35 2.42 -2.13
CA GLU A 25 20.87 1.22 -1.45
C GLU A 25 20.74 1.32 0.08
N GLU A 26 21.06 2.48 0.66
CA GLU A 26 20.90 2.75 2.10
C GLU A 26 19.44 2.62 2.57
N GLN A 27 18.49 3.10 1.76
CA GLN A 27 17.07 2.96 2.06
C GLN A 27 16.60 1.51 1.93
N SER A 28 17.11 0.75 0.95
CA SER A 28 16.82 -0.67 0.79
C SER A 28 17.34 -1.49 1.98
N ASP A 29 18.55 -1.20 2.44
CA ASP A 29 19.13 -1.82 3.63
C ASP A 29 18.32 -1.47 4.89
N ALA A 30 17.94 -0.19 5.05
CA ALA A 30 17.08 0.23 6.16
C ALA A 30 15.72 -0.47 6.14
N LEU A 31 15.13 -0.67 4.97
CA LEU A 31 13.87 -1.40 4.79
C LEU A 31 13.98 -2.86 5.26
N ALA A 32 15.11 -3.53 4.99
CA ALA A 32 15.33 -4.92 5.38
C ALA A 32 15.38 -5.14 6.90
N GLU A 33 15.58 -4.08 7.68
CA GLU A 33 15.57 -4.12 9.15
C GLU A 33 14.17 -3.81 9.73
N LEU A 34 13.23 -3.32 8.91
CA LEU A 34 11.88 -2.95 9.34
C LEU A 34 10.94 -4.16 9.33
N ALA A 35 10.82 -4.83 10.47
CA ALA A 35 9.91 -5.97 10.65
C ALA A 35 8.45 -5.66 10.24
N SER A 36 8.04 -4.39 10.29
CA SER A 36 6.72 -3.94 9.84
C SER A 36 6.49 -4.09 8.33
N PHE A 37 7.52 -4.32 7.53
CA PHE A 37 7.40 -4.61 6.10
C PHE A 37 7.53 -6.11 5.78
N HIS A 38 7.80 -6.95 6.79
CA HIS A 38 8.11 -8.38 6.61
C HIS A 38 6.89 -9.30 6.85
N ASP A 39 5.69 -8.74 7.02
CA ASP A 39 4.44 -9.50 7.21
C ASP A 39 3.80 -9.97 5.88
N GLY A 40 4.47 -9.72 4.75
CA GLY A 40 4.04 -10.11 3.41
C GLY A 40 2.93 -9.24 2.81
N ARG A 41 2.50 -8.18 3.52
CA ARG A 41 1.46 -7.27 3.04
C ARG A 41 1.99 -6.16 2.15
N ILE A 42 3.28 -5.88 2.21
CA ILE A 42 3.93 -4.82 1.47
C ILE A 42 5.27 -5.35 0.92
N SER A 43 5.48 -5.19 -0.38
CA SER A 43 6.70 -5.68 -1.05
C SER A 43 7.25 -4.61 -1.98
N LEU A 44 8.54 -4.31 -1.83
CA LEU A 44 9.24 -3.39 -2.73
C LEU A 44 9.41 -4.03 -4.11
N VAL A 45 9.12 -3.25 -5.15
CA VAL A 45 9.42 -3.56 -6.54
C VAL A 45 10.15 -2.37 -7.15
N GLU A 46 11.21 -2.68 -7.88
CA GLU A 46 12.10 -1.67 -8.47
C GLU A 46 12.23 -1.89 -9.98
N SER A 47 12.24 -0.78 -10.71
CA SER A 47 12.65 -0.72 -12.10
C SER A 47 13.67 0.41 -12.29
N PRO A 48 14.37 0.46 -13.43
CA PRO A 48 15.30 1.55 -13.72
C PRO A 48 14.68 2.96 -13.71
N GLU A 49 13.35 3.05 -13.82
CA GLU A 49 12.63 4.32 -13.95
C GLU A 49 11.84 4.70 -12.69
N ARG A 50 11.48 3.73 -11.83
CA ARG A 50 10.68 3.99 -10.64
C ARG A 50 10.78 2.86 -9.61
N SER A 51 10.51 3.21 -8.36
CA SER A 51 10.29 2.25 -7.26
C SER A 51 8.85 2.36 -6.77
N TRP A 52 8.23 1.23 -6.42
CA TRP A 52 6.90 1.20 -5.82
C TRP A 52 6.76 0.01 -4.88
N PHE A 53 5.77 0.09 -4.00
CA PHE A 53 5.39 -1.02 -3.15
C PHE A 53 4.08 -1.63 -3.63
N THR A 54 4.07 -2.95 -3.85
CA THR A 54 2.82 -3.70 -4.01
C THR A 54 2.24 -3.95 -2.61
N CYS A 55 0.95 -3.70 -2.44
CA CYS A 55 0.27 -3.76 -1.15
C CYS A 55 -0.93 -4.70 -1.19
N SER A 56 -1.12 -5.46 -0.11
CA SER A 56 -2.31 -6.29 0.11
C SER A 56 -2.76 -6.20 1.58
N PHE A 57 -3.88 -5.51 1.82
CA PHE A 57 -4.36 -5.20 3.17
C PHE A 57 -5.82 -5.58 3.34
N ALA A 58 -6.10 -6.33 4.42
CA ALA A 58 -7.47 -6.67 4.81
C ALA A 58 -8.12 -5.48 5.54
N ALA A 59 -9.17 -4.93 4.95
CA ALA A 59 -9.92 -3.81 5.54
C ALA A 59 -11.37 -3.77 5.02
N GLU A 60 -12.22 -2.99 5.68
CA GLU A 60 -13.60 -2.78 5.21
C GLU A 60 -13.63 -1.97 3.90
N THR A 61 -12.69 -1.04 3.73
CA THR A 61 -12.63 -0.14 2.55
C THR A 61 -11.22 -0.01 2.00
N LEU A 62 -11.11 0.29 0.70
CA LEU A 62 -9.83 0.60 0.05
C LEU A 62 -9.12 1.77 0.74
N THR A 63 -9.87 2.81 1.11
CA THR A 63 -9.30 3.98 1.80
C THR A 63 -8.66 3.61 3.14
N GLN A 64 -9.30 2.73 3.91
CA GLN A 64 -8.72 2.23 5.15
C GLN A 64 -7.48 1.38 4.88
N ALA A 65 -7.52 0.50 3.88
CA ALA A 65 -6.36 -0.31 3.49
C ALA A 65 -5.15 0.56 3.09
N ILE A 66 -5.39 1.64 2.32
CA ILE A 66 -4.38 2.64 1.94
C ILE A 66 -3.83 3.34 3.19
N ALA A 67 -4.71 3.79 4.10
CA ALA A 67 -4.28 4.47 5.32
C ALA A 67 -3.41 3.57 6.22
N ASP A 68 -3.79 2.28 6.34
CA ASP A 68 -3.03 1.28 7.11
C ASP A 68 -1.65 1.01 6.50
N ALA A 69 -1.56 0.97 5.17
CA ALA A 69 -0.27 0.84 4.47
C ALA A 69 0.60 2.09 4.64
N LEU A 70 0.05 3.29 4.45
CA LEU A 70 0.77 4.55 4.62
C LEU A 70 1.28 4.75 6.05
N ALA A 71 0.55 4.24 7.06
CA ALA A 71 0.99 4.30 8.45
C ALA A 71 2.34 3.59 8.70
N ARG A 72 2.71 2.59 7.88
CA ARG A 72 3.99 1.87 7.98
C ARG A 72 5.19 2.74 7.60
N PHE A 73 5.00 3.71 6.71
CA PHE A 73 6.08 4.61 6.26
C PHE A 73 6.53 5.60 7.33
N LYS A 74 5.81 5.72 8.45
CA LYS A 74 6.27 6.50 9.62
C LYS A 74 7.60 5.99 10.17
N ASP A 75 7.83 4.68 10.03
CA ASP A 75 9.04 4.01 10.50
C ASP A 75 10.14 3.98 9.42
N PHE A 76 9.86 4.45 8.20
CA PHE A 76 10.78 4.43 7.07
C PHE A 76 11.10 5.86 6.58
N PRO A 77 12.02 6.57 7.27
CA PRO A 77 12.29 7.98 7.01
C PRO A 77 12.96 8.20 5.64
N GLY A 78 12.65 9.35 5.01
CA GLY A 78 13.28 9.77 3.77
C GLY A 78 12.64 9.21 2.49
N VAL A 79 11.57 8.43 2.59
CA VAL A 79 10.79 7.94 1.44
C VAL A 79 9.49 8.72 1.32
N LEU A 80 9.21 9.19 0.10
CA LEU A 80 7.98 9.91 -0.23
C LEU A 80 7.13 9.10 -1.21
N VAL A 81 5.87 8.85 -0.84
CA VAL A 81 4.88 8.25 -1.73
C VAL A 81 4.29 9.35 -2.61
N GLN A 82 4.45 9.22 -3.93
CA GLN A 82 3.94 10.14 -4.93
C GLN A 82 2.47 9.89 -5.26
N SER A 83 2.08 8.62 -5.43
CA SER A 83 0.73 8.26 -5.86
C SER A 83 0.31 6.87 -5.34
N VAL A 84 -1.01 6.67 -5.28
CA VAL A 84 -1.61 5.34 -5.13
C VAL A 84 -2.16 4.92 -6.50
N GLU A 85 -1.75 3.76 -6.98
CA GLU A 85 -2.15 3.24 -8.28
C GLU A 85 -2.86 1.89 -8.14
N LEU A 86 -3.87 1.68 -8.98
CA LEU A 86 -4.49 0.38 -9.20
C LEU A 86 -4.12 -0.08 -10.60
N ASP A 87 -3.19 -1.02 -10.70
CA ASP A 87 -2.88 -1.65 -11.98
C ASP A 87 -4.07 -2.52 -12.46
N PRO A 88 -4.08 -2.98 -13.72
CA PRO A 88 -5.20 -3.75 -14.24
C PRO A 88 -5.54 -5.01 -13.42
N ILE A 89 -4.53 -5.64 -12.82
CA ILE A 89 -4.69 -6.84 -12.00
C ILE A 89 -5.35 -6.47 -10.65
N SER A 90 -4.89 -5.39 -10.04
CA SER A 90 -5.44 -4.85 -8.79
C SER A 90 -6.89 -4.40 -8.96
N LEU A 91 -7.24 -3.85 -10.13
CA LEU A 91 -8.63 -3.52 -10.48
C LEU A 91 -9.52 -4.75 -10.53
N GLU A 92 -9.06 -5.82 -11.18
CA GLU A 92 -9.78 -7.09 -11.24
C GLU A 92 -9.98 -7.67 -9.83
N TYR A 93 -8.92 -7.75 -9.03
CA TYR A 93 -9.00 -8.28 -7.66
C TYR A 93 -9.83 -7.42 -6.70
N ASN A 94 -9.95 -6.12 -6.96
CA ASN A 94 -10.77 -5.23 -6.16
C ASN A 94 -12.23 -5.12 -6.68
N ASP A 95 -12.61 -5.87 -7.71
CA ASP A 95 -13.91 -5.77 -8.39
C ASP A 95 -14.22 -4.35 -8.91
N MET A 96 -13.20 -3.65 -9.43
CA MET A 96 -13.30 -2.26 -9.89
C MET A 96 -13.16 -2.16 -11.42
N ILE A 97 -14.04 -1.40 -12.06
CA ILE A 97 -14.08 -1.25 -13.52
C ILE A 97 -13.07 -0.20 -14.02
N THR A 98 -12.70 0.78 -13.20
CA THR A 98 -11.78 1.88 -13.59
C THR A 98 -10.77 2.22 -12.51
N PRO A 99 -9.51 2.59 -12.86
CA PRO A 99 -8.52 3.11 -11.92
C PRO A 99 -9.07 4.28 -11.11
N ALA A 100 -8.92 4.23 -9.78
CA ALA A 100 -9.16 5.38 -8.91
C ALA A 100 -7.82 6.05 -8.62
N VAL A 101 -7.57 7.22 -9.21
CA VAL A 101 -6.41 8.05 -8.88
C VAL A 101 -6.80 9.00 -7.76
N VAL A 102 -6.27 8.77 -6.56
CA VAL A 102 -6.41 9.71 -5.44
C VAL A 102 -5.19 10.61 -5.44
N ARG A 103 -5.37 11.91 -5.72
CA ARG A 103 -4.29 12.90 -5.52
C ARG A 103 -4.19 13.23 -4.04
N LEU A 104 -2.96 13.39 -3.54
CA LEU A 104 -2.74 13.97 -2.22
C LEU A 104 -3.28 15.42 -2.20
N PRO A 105 -3.79 15.91 -1.05
CA PRO A 105 -4.18 17.31 -0.93
C PRO A 105 -2.98 18.23 -1.19
N ASP A 106 -3.20 19.31 -1.94
CA ASP A 106 -2.22 20.39 -2.15
C ASP A 106 -1.85 21.08 -0.82
#